data_AF-A0A5B8MGH2-F1
#
_entry.id   AF-A0A5B8MGH2-F1
#
_cell.length_a   1.000
_cell.length_b   1.000
_cell.length_c   1.000
_cell.angle_alpha   90.00
_cell.angle_beta   90.00
_cell.angle_gamma   90.00
#
_symmetry.space_group_name_H-M   'P 1'
#
loop_
_entity.id
_entity.type
_entity.pdbx_description
1 polymer ?
#
loop_
_entity_poly.entity_id
_entity_poly.type
_entity_poly.pdbx_seq_one_letter_code
_entity_poly.pdbx_strand_id
1 'polypeptide(L)'
;MRGTRGLARAGGLARTLPRGRTGSRSTGVVVSRRSNTYDEMFATTEADQGAYLALGVSVCYRKDEEGKLSEIQVIEPINATTLETMSIGAATSFKYVTGVTLGGVLDQDKVSMLPEEYQKAEFCEDFKNRAEICARTWDRPYPQESLMDIVPLGNAKTDWNFDISKHKRVLNLVHEVTDEDNIKQDKSIDVYGRFDDEEEEG
;
A
#
# COMPACT_ATOMS: atom_id res chain seq x y z
N MET A 1 16.44 -59.96 -44.29
CA MET A 1 16.42 -60.19 -45.75
C MET A 1 16.44 -58.84 -46.46
N ARG A 2 17.41 -58.66 -47.38
CA ARG A 2 17.53 -57.73 -48.55
C ARG A 2 16.56 -56.53 -48.61
N GLY A 3 17.02 -55.28 -48.58
CA GLY A 3 17.48 -54.49 -49.77
C GLY A 3 16.51 -53.30 -49.95
N THR A 4 16.82 -52.07 -50.35
CA THR A 4 17.83 -51.50 -51.26
C THR A 4 17.99 -49.98 -51.05
N ARG A 5 19.09 -49.46 -51.61
CA ARG A 5 19.66 -48.09 -51.56
C ARG A 5 18.93 -47.03 -52.40
N GLY A 6 19.21 -45.76 -52.11
CA GLY A 6 19.13 -44.63 -53.05
C GLY A 6 19.91 -43.38 -52.59
N LEU A 7 21.13 -43.19 -53.12
CA LEU A 7 21.90 -41.92 -53.21
C LEU A 7 21.16 -40.95 -54.19
N ALA A 8 21.37 -39.62 -54.30
CA ALA A 8 22.59 -38.81 -54.27
C ALA A 8 22.29 -37.28 -54.32
N ARG A 9 23.23 -36.46 -53.79
CA ARG A 9 23.86 -35.20 -54.31
C ARG A 9 22.99 -33.98 -54.71
N ALA A 10 23.45 -32.73 -54.79
CA ALA A 10 24.56 -31.89 -54.28
C ALA A 10 24.46 -30.54 -55.06
N GLY A 11 24.91 -29.42 -54.47
CA GLY A 11 25.23 -28.15 -55.16
C GLY A 11 24.26 -27.00 -54.84
N GLY A 12 24.67 -25.75 -54.63
CA GLY A 12 25.97 -25.10 -54.72
C GLY A 12 25.83 -23.63 -54.31
N LEU A 13 26.94 -23.05 -53.83
CA LEU A 13 27.11 -21.67 -53.38
C LEU A 13 26.97 -20.63 -54.51
N ALA A 14 26.48 -19.43 -54.19
CA ALA A 14 27.02 -18.17 -54.74
C ALA A 14 26.63 -16.96 -53.88
N ARG A 15 27.64 -16.20 -53.44
CA ARG A 15 27.56 -14.84 -52.88
C ARG A 15 27.62 -13.83 -54.02
N THR A 16 26.95 -12.69 -53.89
CA THR A 16 27.40 -11.41 -54.46
C THR A 16 26.76 -10.21 -53.73
N LEU A 17 27.61 -9.28 -53.27
CA LEU A 17 27.30 -7.88 -52.94
C LEU A 17 27.75 -7.00 -54.13
N PRO A 18 27.21 -5.79 -54.29
CA PRO A 18 28.09 -4.64 -54.12
C PRO A 18 27.48 -3.40 -53.42
N ARG A 19 28.40 -2.54 -52.95
CA ARG A 19 28.27 -1.27 -52.21
C ARG A 19 27.80 -0.09 -53.07
N GLY A 20 27.24 0.96 -52.44
CA GLY A 20 27.33 2.35 -52.93
C GLY A 20 26.40 3.36 -52.24
N ARG A 21 26.96 4.42 -51.63
CA ARG A 21 26.33 5.47 -50.79
C ARG A 21 25.77 6.66 -51.59
N THR A 22 24.69 7.27 -51.11
CA THR A 22 24.44 8.72 -50.91
C THR A 22 23.18 8.82 -50.02
N GLY A 23 23.01 9.66 -48.99
CA GLY A 23 23.66 10.90 -48.62
C GLY A 23 22.65 12.06 -48.67
N SER A 24 21.60 12.06 -47.82
CA SER A 24 20.84 13.28 -47.50
C SER A 24 20.41 13.24 -46.03
N ARG A 25 21.05 14.07 -45.21
CA ARG A 25 20.69 14.33 -43.82
C ARG A 25 19.62 15.44 -43.82
N SER A 26 18.37 15.09 -43.58
CA SER A 26 17.40 16.06 -43.08
C SER A 26 17.59 16.18 -41.57
N THR A 27 18.25 17.25 -41.13
CA THR A 27 18.28 17.67 -39.73
C THR A 27 16.88 18.17 -39.34
N GLY A 28 15.97 17.25 -39.07
CA GLY A 28 14.78 17.55 -38.30
C GLY A 28 15.21 17.71 -36.85
N VAL A 29 15.18 18.94 -36.33
CA VAL A 29 15.23 19.18 -34.89
C VAL A 29 13.98 18.52 -34.32
N VAL A 30 14.13 17.29 -33.83
CA VAL A 30 13.13 16.68 -32.96
C VAL A 30 13.23 17.46 -31.66
N VAL A 31 12.35 18.45 -31.52
CA VAL A 31 12.04 19.01 -30.21
C VAL A 31 11.47 17.85 -29.42
N SER A 32 12.33 17.19 -28.65
CA SER A 32 11.91 16.28 -27.61
C SER A 32 11.04 17.11 -26.69
N ARG A 33 9.71 17.00 -26.86
CA ARG A 33 8.77 17.40 -25.83
C ARG A 33 9.21 16.60 -24.63
N ARG A 34 9.87 17.26 -23.67
CA ARG A 34 10.03 16.71 -22.34
C ARG A 34 8.62 16.37 -21.89
N SER A 35 8.28 15.08 -21.88
CA SER A 35 7.09 14.61 -21.18
C SER A 35 7.22 15.16 -19.76
N ASN A 36 6.12 15.66 -19.21
CA ASN A 36 6.09 16.10 -17.83
C ASN A 36 6.33 14.87 -16.95
N THR A 37 7.59 14.62 -16.60
CA THR A 37 8.09 13.48 -15.82
C THR A 37 7.47 13.38 -14.42
N TYR A 38 6.67 14.36 -14.01
CA TYR A 38 5.93 14.33 -12.76
C TYR A 38 4.65 13.50 -12.87
N ASP A 39 3.91 13.56 -13.98
CA ASP A 39 2.68 12.77 -14.14
C ASP A 39 2.97 11.26 -14.27
N GLU A 40 4.11 10.89 -14.87
CA GLU A 40 4.54 9.49 -15.00
C GLU A 40 5.12 8.93 -13.69
N MET A 41 5.67 9.77 -12.81
CA MET A 41 6.12 9.35 -11.47
C MET A 41 4.96 9.06 -10.51
N PHE A 42 3.82 9.72 -10.70
CA PHE A 42 2.60 9.51 -9.92
C PHE A 42 1.52 8.73 -10.67
N ALA A 43 1.78 8.35 -11.92
CA ALA A 43 0.96 7.39 -12.64
C ALA A 43 0.85 6.17 -11.73
N THR A 44 -0.36 5.93 -11.26
CA THR A 44 -0.67 4.85 -10.34
C THR A 44 -0.28 3.59 -11.06
N THR A 45 0.90 3.03 -10.75
CA THR A 45 1.28 1.71 -11.24
C THR A 45 0.09 0.82 -10.93
N GLU A 46 -0.47 0.24 -11.98
CA GLU A 46 -1.66 -0.61 -11.89
C GLU A 46 -1.44 -1.59 -10.74
N ALA A 47 -2.37 -1.58 -9.77
CA ALA A 47 -2.19 -2.36 -8.56
C ALA A 47 -2.18 -3.85 -8.94
N ASP A 48 -1.12 -4.57 -8.56
CA ASP A 48 -1.02 -5.99 -8.82
C ASP A 48 -2.12 -6.73 -8.06
N GLN A 49 -3.11 -7.23 -8.79
CA GLN A 49 -4.25 -7.95 -8.23
C GLN A 49 -3.84 -9.27 -7.58
N GLY A 50 -2.68 -9.82 -7.96
CA GLY A 50 -2.07 -10.99 -7.34
C GLY A 50 -1.30 -10.70 -6.06
N ALA A 51 -1.07 -9.42 -5.73
CA ALA A 51 -0.28 -9.03 -4.57
C ALA A 51 -0.92 -9.56 -3.27
N TYR A 52 -0.05 -10.00 -2.36
CA TYR A 52 -0.45 -10.41 -1.02
C TYR A 52 -0.93 -9.21 -0.21
N LEU A 53 -1.98 -9.43 0.58
CA LEU A 53 -2.54 -8.48 1.51
C LEU A 53 -2.93 -9.20 2.79
N ALA A 54 -2.47 -8.71 3.94
CA ALA A 54 -3.06 -9.10 5.22
C ALA A 54 -4.33 -8.28 5.47
N LEU A 55 -5.45 -8.94 5.72
CA LEU A 55 -6.74 -8.30 5.98
C LEU A 55 -7.17 -8.64 7.40
N GLY A 56 -7.46 -7.63 8.23
CA GLY A 56 -7.87 -7.85 9.62
C GLY A 56 -9.24 -7.29 9.94
N VAL A 57 -9.89 -7.85 10.95
CA VAL A 57 -11.06 -7.23 11.60
C VAL A 57 -10.63 -6.62 12.92
N SER A 58 -10.76 -5.30 12.99
CA SER A 58 -10.46 -4.48 14.15
C SER A 58 -11.72 -4.13 14.93
N VAL A 59 -11.61 -4.02 16.25
CA VAL A 59 -12.65 -3.43 17.09
C VAL A 59 -12.37 -1.94 17.29
N CYS A 60 -13.32 -1.13 16.84
CA CYS A 60 -13.30 0.32 16.93
C CYS A 60 -14.56 0.82 17.64
N TYR A 61 -14.65 2.14 17.82
CA TYR A 61 -15.79 2.79 18.44
C TYR A 61 -16.31 3.94 17.58
N ARG A 62 -17.63 4.16 17.63
CA ARG A 62 -18.28 5.34 17.06
C ARG A 62 -19.06 6.07 18.15
N LYS A 63 -18.88 7.38 18.23
CA LYS A 63 -19.61 8.26 19.14
C LYS A 63 -20.95 8.64 18.51
N ASP A 64 -22.06 8.43 19.22
CA ASP A 64 -23.38 8.87 18.78
C ASP A 64 -23.63 10.36 19.07
N GLU A 65 -24.81 10.86 18.69
CA GLU A 65 -25.22 12.25 18.91
C GLU A 65 -25.32 12.62 20.40
N GLU A 66 -25.59 11.66 21.27
CA GLU A 66 -25.64 11.82 22.73
C GLU A 66 -24.25 11.72 23.38
N GLY A 67 -23.22 11.42 22.58
CA GLY A 67 -21.84 11.31 23.00
C GLY A 67 -21.42 9.96 23.58
N LYS A 68 -22.29 8.94 23.51
CA LYS A 68 -22.01 7.58 23.97
C LYS A 68 -21.24 6.79 22.90
N LEU A 69 -20.31 5.95 23.36
CA LEU A 69 -19.50 5.09 22.49
C LEU A 69 -20.22 3.77 22.21
N SER A 70 -20.35 3.45 20.93
CA SER A 70 -20.82 2.15 20.42
C SER A 70 -19.64 1.38 19.84
N GLU A 71 -19.52 0.08 20.18
CA GLU A 71 -18.51 -0.80 19.59
C GLU A 71 -18.91 -1.18 18.16
N ILE A 72 -17.95 -1.13 17.24
CA ILE A 72 -18.11 -1.53 15.84
C ILE A 72 -16.93 -2.40 15.40
N GLN A 73 -17.14 -3.25 14.41
CA GLN A 73 -16.10 -4.07 13.80
C GLN A 73 -15.78 -3.55 12.41
N VAL A 74 -14.50 -3.35 12.13
CA VAL A 74 -14.03 -2.74 10.88
C VAL A 74 -13.00 -3.64 10.21
N ILE A 75 -13.23 -3.94 8.94
CA ILE A 75 -12.29 -4.64 8.06
C ILE A 75 -11.24 -3.62 7.60
N GLU A 76 -9.98 -3.88 7.90
CA GLU A 76 -8.86 -3.03 7.51
C GLU A 76 -7.74 -3.82 6.84
N PRO A 77 -7.10 -3.24 5.80
CA PRO A 77 -5.84 -3.78 5.29
C PRO A 77 -4.72 -3.50 6.31
N ILE A 78 -3.90 -4.53 6.59
CA ILE A 78 -2.79 -4.47 7.54
C ILE A 78 -1.47 -4.41 6.77
N ASN A 79 -0.68 -3.39 7.05
CA ASN A 79 0.65 -3.24 6.43
C ASN A 79 1.66 -4.22 7.04
N ALA A 80 2.76 -4.46 6.33
CA ALA A 80 3.78 -5.42 6.74
C ALA A 80 4.34 -5.16 8.15
N THR A 81 4.70 -3.91 8.46
CA THR A 81 5.28 -3.52 9.77
C THR A 81 4.28 -3.68 10.92
N THR A 82 3.00 -3.39 10.69
CA THR A 82 1.94 -3.60 11.68
C THR A 82 1.75 -5.08 11.95
N LEU A 83 1.74 -5.94 10.93
CA LEU A 83 1.63 -7.38 11.14
C LEU A 83 2.83 -7.93 11.92
N GLU A 84 4.04 -7.50 11.56
CA GLU A 84 5.28 -7.84 12.27
C GLU A 84 5.21 -7.41 13.75
N THR A 85 4.79 -6.17 14.02
CA THR A 85 4.64 -5.63 15.37
C THR A 85 3.61 -6.43 16.19
N MET A 86 2.49 -6.80 15.57
CA MET A 86 1.50 -7.67 16.20
C MET A 86 2.08 -9.07 16.49
N SER A 87 2.90 -9.62 15.59
CA SER A 87 3.47 -10.96 15.73
C SER A 87 4.47 -11.07 16.89
N ILE A 88 5.16 -9.99 17.23
CA ILE A 88 6.05 -9.93 18.41
C ILE A 88 5.30 -9.63 19.72
N GLY A 89 3.97 -9.61 19.69
CA GLY A 89 3.11 -9.51 20.88
C GLY A 89 2.68 -8.10 21.27
N ALA A 90 2.80 -7.10 20.37
CA ALA A 90 2.22 -5.79 20.64
C ALA A 90 0.70 -5.87 20.80
N ALA A 91 0.17 -5.08 21.74
CA ALA A 91 -1.26 -4.97 21.95
C ALA A 91 -1.96 -4.46 20.69
N THR A 92 -3.08 -5.08 20.34
CA THR A 92 -3.80 -4.78 19.10
C THR A 92 -5.31 -4.77 19.29
N SER A 93 -6.00 -4.02 18.44
CA SER A 93 -7.46 -4.06 18.31
C SER A 93 -7.93 -5.07 17.26
N PHE A 94 -7.02 -5.77 16.57
CA PHE A 94 -7.37 -6.80 15.60
C PHE A 94 -7.70 -8.12 16.31
N LYS A 95 -8.89 -8.67 16.04
CA LYS A 95 -9.32 -9.98 16.56
C LYS A 95 -8.90 -11.13 15.64
N TYR A 96 -8.99 -10.90 14.33
CA TYR A 96 -8.73 -11.91 13.32
C TYR A 96 -7.97 -11.27 12.16
N VAL A 97 -7.02 -12.00 11.58
CA VAL A 97 -6.27 -11.58 10.39
C VAL A 97 -6.19 -12.75 9.43
N THR A 98 -6.43 -12.48 8.14
CA THR A 98 -6.42 -13.47 7.06
C THR A 98 -5.50 -13.01 5.95
N GLY A 99 -4.68 -13.92 5.43
CA GLY A 99 -3.85 -13.68 4.24
C GLY A 99 -4.70 -13.81 2.98
N VAL A 100 -4.76 -12.77 2.16
CA VAL A 100 -5.61 -12.71 0.96
C VAL A 100 -4.85 -12.07 -0.21
N THR A 101 -5.39 -12.18 -1.43
CA THR A 101 -4.88 -11.44 -2.58
C THR A 101 -5.65 -10.14 -2.74
N LEU A 102 -4.98 -9.08 -3.22
CA LEU A 102 -5.60 -7.77 -3.43
C LEU A 102 -6.86 -7.86 -4.31
N GLY A 103 -6.77 -8.51 -5.47
CA GLY A 103 -7.91 -8.71 -6.36
C GLY A 103 -8.98 -9.65 -5.79
N GLY A 104 -8.64 -10.46 -4.79
CA GLY A 104 -9.60 -11.26 -4.03
C GLY A 104 -10.52 -10.42 -3.15
N VAL A 105 -10.07 -9.27 -2.66
CA VAL A 105 -10.87 -8.42 -1.75
C VAL A 105 -11.48 -7.22 -2.44
N LEU A 106 -10.85 -6.68 -3.49
CA LEU A 106 -11.40 -5.56 -4.25
C LEU A 106 -12.63 -5.94 -5.07
N ASP A 107 -12.77 -7.22 -5.42
CA ASP A 107 -13.96 -7.79 -6.03
C ASP A 107 -15.00 -8.09 -4.92
N GLN A 108 -15.77 -7.06 -4.53
CA GLN A 108 -16.63 -6.99 -3.33
C GLN A 108 -17.72 -8.08 -3.26
N ASP A 109 -17.99 -8.82 -4.34
CA ASP A 109 -18.87 -10.01 -4.30
C ASP A 109 -18.28 -11.16 -3.45
N LYS A 110 -16.98 -11.08 -3.10
CA LYS A 110 -16.24 -12.09 -2.31
C LYS A 110 -16.26 -11.86 -0.79
N VAL A 111 -17.09 -10.97 -0.26
CA VAL A 111 -17.39 -10.98 1.21
C VAL A 111 -17.89 -12.36 1.64
N SER A 112 -18.56 -13.09 0.73
CA SER A 112 -18.98 -14.49 0.89
C SER A 112 -17.84 -15.50 1.03
N MET A 113 -16.62 -15.18 0.59
CA MET A 113 -15.43 -16.05 0.69
C MET A 113 -14.62 -15.80 1.96
N LEU A 114 -14.90 -14.71 2.69
CA LEU A 114 -14.25 -14.42 3.96
C LEU A 114 -14.94 -15.18 5.10
N PRO A 115 -14.22 -15.50 6.19
CA PRO A 115 -14.80 -16.10 7.39
C PRO A 115 -16.01 -15.32 7.93
N GLU A 116 -16.89 -16.00 8.68
CA GLU A 116 -18.15 -15.43 9.21
C GLU A 116 -17.90 -14.12 9.99
N GLU A 117 -16.74 -14.02 10.63
CA GLU A 117 -16.28 -12.87 11.38
C GLU A 117 -16.21 -11.58 10.56
N TYR A 118 -15.89 -11.67 9.26
CA TYR A 118 -15.85 -10.52 8.35
C TYR A 118 -17.26 -10.09 7.92
N GLN A 119 -18.24 -11.00 7.95
CA GLN A 119 -19.63 -10.67 7.54
C GLN A 119 -20.32 -9.73 8.53
N LYS A 120 -19.84 -9.66 9.78
CA LYS A 120 -20.35 -8.77 10.84
C LYS A 120 -19.66 -7.41 10.87
N ALA A 121 -18.62 -7.22 10.06
CA ALA A 121 -17.77 -6.04 10.06
C ALA A 121 -18.00 -5.18 8.81
N GLU A 122 -17.85 -3.86 8.96
CA GLU A 122 -17.91 -2.92 7.84
C GLU A 122 -16.51 -2.68 7.26
N PHE A 123 -16.40 -2.43 5.96
CA PHE A 123 -15.14 -1.98 5.39
C PHE A 123 -14.74 -0.60 5.93
N CYS A 124 -13.45 -0.38 6.11
CA CYS A 124 -12.97 0.94 6.49
C CYS A 124 -13.18 1.99 5.39
N GLU A 125 -13.17 3.26 5.78
CA GLU A 125 -13.21 4.37 4.85
C GLU A 125 -12.06 4.30 3.84
N ASP A 126 -12.36 4.57 2.58
CA ASP A 126 -11.44 4.47 1.44
C ASP A 126 -10.75 3.12 1.31
N PHE A 127 -11.45 2.04 1.67
CA PHE A 127 -10.89 0.68 1.71
C PHE A 127 -10.09 0.32 0.46
N LYS A 128 -10.63 0.57 -0.74
CA LYS A 128 -9.96 0.24 -2.01
C LYS A 128 -8.58 0.92 -2.11
N ASN A 129 -8.54 2.24 -1.94
CA ASN A 129 -7.30 3.00 -2.01
C ASN A 129 -6.31 2.55 -0.93
N ARG A 130 -6.80 2.34 0.30
CA ARG A 130 -5.98 1.88 1.42
C ARG A 130 -5.44 0.47 1.19
N ALA A 131 -6.21 -0.43 0.61
CA ALA A 131 -5.81 -1.79 0.28
C ALA A 131 -4.73 -1.80 -0.80
N GLU A 132 -4.91 -1.03 -1.88
CA GLU A 132 -3.93 -0.88 -2.95
C GLU A 132 -2.60 -0.30 -2.44
N ILE A 133 -2.65 0.74 -1.60
CA ILE A 133 -1.45 1.33 -0.98
C ILE A 133 -0.80 0.35 0.00
N CYS A 134 -1.61 -0.36 0.79
CA CYS A 134 -1.13 -1.32 1.77
C CYS A 134 -0.45 -2.53 1.11
N ALA A 135 -1.00 -3.04 0.00
CA ALA A 135 -0.42 -4.13 -0.77
C ALA A 135 1.03 -3.82 -1.20
N ARG A 136 1.32 -2.56 -1.59
CA ARG A 136 2.70 -2.13 -1.92
C ARG A 136 3.70 -2.26 -0.77
N THR A 137 3.23 -2.29 0.48
CA THR A 137 4.11 -2.53 1.63
C THR A 137 4.58 -3.98 1.68
N TRP A 138 3.82 -4.90 1.10
CA TRP A 138 4.12 -6.32 1.01
C TRP A 138 5.05 -6.67 -0.15
N ASP A 139 5.10 -5.88 -1.22
CA ASP A 139 5.95 -6.14 -2.40
C ASP A 139 7.46 -5.99 -2.14
N ARG A 140 7.85 -5.55 -0.94
CA ARG A 140 9.26 -5.42 -0.57
C ARG A 140 9.88 -6.80 -0.31
N PRO A 141 11.19 -7.00 -0.58
CA PRO A 141 11.85 -8.30 -0.36
C PRO A 141 11.69 -8.84 1.07
N TYR A 142 11.89 -7.98 2.08
CA TYR A 142 11.81 -8.40 3.48
C TYR A 142 10.43 -8.98 3.89
N PRO A 143 9.30 -8.28 3.65
CA PRO A 143 7.97 -8.86 3.88
C PRO A 143 7.70 -10.17 3.13
N GLN A 144 8.12 -10.28 1.86
CA GLN A 144 7.96 -11.50 1.07
C GLN A 144 8.74 -12.69 1.65
N GLU A 145 9.95 -12.43 2.15
CA GLU A 145 10.85 -13.47 2.66
C GLU A 145 10.59 -13.85 4.12
N SER A 146 10.09 -12.93 4.95
CA SER A 146 10.10 -13.08 6.42
C SER A 146 8.73 -12.93 7.10
N LEU A 147 7.75 -12.28 6.47
CA LEU A 147 6.50 -11.89 7.16
C LEU A 147 5.27 -12.63 6.64
N MET A 148 5.27 -13.11 5.40
CA MET A 148 4.12 -13.83 4.82
C MET A 148 3.80 -15.15 5.54
N ASP A 149 4.78 -15.75 6.23
CA ASP A 149 4.57 -16.97 7.03
C ASP A 149 3.80 -16.72 8.33
N ILE A 150 3.70 -15.45 8.79
CA ILE A 150 2.93 -15.10 10.00
C ILE A 150 1.44 -15.38 9.75
N VAL A 151 0.94 -15.04 8.56
CA VAL A 151 -0.42 -15.33 8.12
C VAL A 151 -0.40 -15.72 6.64
N PRO A 152 -0.23 -17.02 6.32
CA PRO A 152 -0.16 -17.47 4.93
C PRO A 152 -1.45 -17.16 4.14
N LEU A 153 -1.32 -17.11 2.81
CA LEU A 153 -2.46 -16.90 1.92
C LEU A 153 -3.54 -17.98 2.14
N GLY A 154 -4.78 -17.56 2.35
CA GLY A 154 -5.92 -18.44 2.62
C GLY A 154 -6.05 -18.88 4.08
N ASN A 155 -5.08 -18.57 4.94
CA ASN A 155 -5.11 -18.92 6.36
C ASN A 155 -5.54 -17.73 7.21
N ALA A 156 -6.22 -18.03 8.32
CA ALA A 156 -6.61 -17.05 9.33
C ALA A 156 -5.86 -17.30 10.64
N LYS A 157 -5.51 -16.21 11.33
CA LYS A 157 -4.85 -16.19 12.64
C LYS A 157 -5.63 -15.32 13.62
N THR A 158 -5.84 -15.83 14.82
CA THR A 158 -6.70 -15.21 15.86
C THR A 158 -6.02 -15.05 17.22
N ASP A 159 -4.85 -15.64 17.42
CA ASP A 159 -4.06 -15.64 18.66
C ASP A 159 -3.21 -14.37 18.79
N TRP A 160 -3.84 -13.21 18.66
CA TRP A 160 -3.20 -11.91 18.83
C TRP A 160 -3.27 -11.44 20.29
N ASN A 161 -2.36 -10.54 20.69
CA ASN A 161 -2.45 -9.83 21.97
C ASN A 161 -3.56 -8.76 21.90
N PHE A 162 -4.82 -9.23 21.90
CA PHE A 162 -5.99 -8.37 21.74
C PHE A 162 -6.29 -7.61 23.04
N ASP A 163 -6.16 -6.28 23.02
CA ASP A 163 -6.42 -5.41 24.18
C ASP A 163 -7.00 -4.06 23.74
N ILE A 164 -8.32 -3.91 23.95
CA ILE A 164 -9.08 -2.66 23.69
C ILE A 164 -9.37 -1.87 24.97
N SER A 165 -8.86 -2.30 26.12
CA SER A 165 -9.15 -1.68 27.41
C SER A 165 -8.38 -0.38 27.62
N LYS A 166 -7.14 -0.31 27.09
CA LYS A 166 -6.22 0.82 27.29
C LYS A 166 -6.41 1.92 26.26
N HIS A 167 -6.57 1.57 24.99
CA HIS A 167 -6.65 2.52 23.88
C HIS A 167 -7.89 2.22 23.03
N LYS A 168 -8.90 3.10 23.14
CA LYS A 168 -10.11 3.02 22.33
C LYS A 168 -9.95 3.88 21.08
N ARG A 169 -9.97 3.24 19.90
CA ARG A 169 -9.95 3.94 18.62
C ARG A 169 -11.37 4.39 18.27
N VAL A 170 -11.63 5.70 18.36
CA VAL A 170 -12.92 6.32 17.98
C VAL A 170 -12.80 6.86 16.56
N LEU A 171 -13.60 6.36 15.62
CA LEU A 171 -13.43 6.67 14.19
C LEU A 171 -13.91 8.07 13.80
N ASN A 172 -14.97 8.55 14.42
CA ASN A 172 -15.60 9.84 14.12
C ASN A 172 -15.21 10.95 15.10
N LEU A 173 -14.02 10.84 15.71
CA LEU A 173 -13.52 11.87 16.59
C LEU A 173 -12.94 13.01 15.75
N VAL A 174 -13.57 14.18 15.83
CA VAL A 174 -13.03 15.43 15.26
C VAL A 174 -12.30 16.16 16.38
N HIS A 175 -11.02 16.48 16.16
CA HIS A 175 -10.26 17.33 17.07
C HIS A 175 -10.42 18.79 16.63
N GLU A 176 -11.21 19.55 17.39
CA GLU A 176 -11.34 20.99 17.21
C GLU A 176 -10.25 21.67 18.03
N VAL A 177 -9.31 22.34 17.36
CA VAL A 177 -8.25 23.11 18.02
C VAL A 177 -8.80 24.47 18.37
N THR A 178 -8.74 24.85 19.64
CA THR A 178 -9.21 26.16 20.09
C THR A 178 -8.03 27.12 20.32
N ASP A 179 -8.32 28.42 20.45
CA ASP A 179 -7.28 29.42 20.74
C ASP A 179 -6.60 29.16 22.10
N GLU A 180 -7.29 28.51 23.03
CA GLU A 180 -6.73 28.08 24.31
C GLU A 180 -5.68 26.97 24.18
N ASP A 181 -5.69 26.20 23.07
CA ASP A 181 -4.66 25.19 22.79
C ASP A 181 -3.34 25.83 22.28
N ASN A 182 -3.31 27.14 22.01
CA ASN A 182 -2.09 27.84 21.62
C ASN A 182 -1.11 27.93 22.79
N ILE A 183 -0.12 27.03 22.80
CA ILE A 183 1.07 27.19 23.62
C ILE A 183 1.89 28.37 23.07
N LYS A 184 1.96 29.45 23.85
CA LYS A 184 2.81 30.61 23.52
C LYS A 184 4.28 30.17 23.51
N GLN A 185 5.02 30.66 22.53
CA GLN A 185 6.46 30.44 22.47
C GLN A 185 7.12 30.99 23.74
N ASP A 186 8.13 30.28 24.25
CA ASP A 186 8.92 30.75 25.38
C ASP A 186 9.60 32.07 25.00
N LYS A 187 9.55 33.06 25.90
CA LYS A 187 10.15 34.38 25.68
C LYS A 187 11.66 34.30 25.48
N SER A 188 12.32 33.26 25.99
CA SER A 188 13.76 33.06 25.83
C SER A 188 14.17 32.67 24.40
N ILE A 189 13.22 32.30 23.54
CA ILE A 189 13.47 31.90 22.14
C ILE A 189 12.91 32.92 21.15
N ASP A 190 12.93 34.20 21.52
CA ASP A 190 12.58 35.26 20.60
C ASP A 190 13.70 35.52 19.59
N VAL A 191 13.63 34.82 18.46
CA VAL A 191 14.56 34.96 17.33
C VAL A 191 14.45 36.35 16.67
N TYR A 192 13.36 37.08 16.93
CA TYR A 192 13.06 38.35 16.27
C TYR A 192 13.11 39.57 17.19
N GLY A 193 13.51 39.42 18.46
CA GLY A 193 13.68 40.53 19.41
C GLY A 193 12.40 41.36 19.64
N ARG A 194 11.23 40.77 19.45
CA ARG A 194 9.92 41.43 19.66
C ARG A 194 9.64 41.76 21.11
N PHE A 195 10.28 41.08 22.06
CA PHE A 195 10.13 41.37 23.49
C PHE A 195 11.15 42.39 24.03
N ASP A 196 12.15 42.80 23.23
CA ASP A 196 13.16 43.78 23.67
C ASP A 196 12.61 45.22 23.66
N ASP A 197 11.56 45.49 22.87
CA ASP A 197 10.97 46.83 22.72
C ASP A 197 9.97 47.22 23.84
N GLU A 198 9.59 46.30 24.73
CA GLU A 198 8.64 46.56 25.82
C GLU A 198 9.32 47.03 27.14
N GLU A 199 10.65 46.96 27.26
CA GLU A 199 11.37 47.35 28.48
C GLU A 199 11.85 48.82 28.52
N GLU A 200 11.71 49.61 27.45
CA GLU A 200 12.20 51.00 27.39
C GLU A 200 11.20 52.09 27.85
N GLU A 201 9.95 51.77 28.18
CA GLU A 201 8.97 52.75 28.71
C GLU A 201 8.71 52.63 30.23
N GLY A 202 9.79 52.66 31.02
CA GLY A 202 9.77 52.70 32.50
C GLY A 202 10.36 53.97 33.09
#